data_AF-A0A068WLB5-F1
#
_entry.id   AF-A0A068WLB5-F1
#
_cell.length_a   1.000
_cell.length_b   1.000
_cell.length_c   1.000
_cell.angle_alpha   90.00
_cell.angle_beta   90.00
_cell.angle_gamma   90.00
#
_symmetry.space_group_name_H-M   'P 1'
#
loop_
_entity.id
_entity.type
_entity.pdbx_description
1 polymer ?
#
loop_
_entity_poly.entity_id
_entity_poly.type
_entity_poly.pdbx_seq_one_letter_code
_entity_poly.pdbx_strand_id
1 'polypeptide(L)'
;MAHLTSPLHRSAGQHKICTLDLTDSFLDSSVTESGEHLYNYLQKRVTNFIDSAGKGRKIFVFLDDLAALTDLNVPSNRLLGSLLVSNLHCLVVGYRGHVDFDSDDFLLHLARRRAEFCLDVTTFDNRYSDSIEGQLIISQKNQEHNEDRPIKPTKFLFRVVDRRIQCYYPGASSLVS
;
A
#
# COMPACT_ATOMS: atom_id res chain seq x y z
N MET A 1 -10.97 -5.63 -25.23
CA MET A 1 -10.29 -5.73 -23.92
C MET A 1 -9.94 -4.32 -23.50
N ALA A 2 -10.53 -3.83 -22.41
CA ALA A 2 -10.36 -2.44 -21.98
C ALA A 2 -9.02 -2.32 -21.23
N HIS A 3 -8.06 -1.69 -21.88
CA HIS A 3 -6.83 -1.21 -21.25
C HIS A 3 -7.22 -0.23 -20.12
N LEU A 4 -7.01 -0.61 -18.86
CA LEU A 4 -7.14 0.28 -17.70
C LEU A 4 -5.86 1.14 -17.58
N THR A 5 -5.54 1.90 -18.62
CA THR A 5 -4.28 2.67 -18.75
C THR A 5 -4.32 4.06 -18.11
N SER A 6 -5.09 4.23 -17.04
CA SER A 6 -5.15 5.51 -16.32
C SER A 6 -5.26 5.27 -14.82
N PRO A 7 -4.61 6.10 -13.97
CA PRO A 7 -4.93 6.16 -12.56
C PRO A 7 -6.44 6.23 -12.40
N LEU A 8 -6.97 5.37 -11.55
CA LEU A 8 -8.39 5.40 -11.22
C LEU A 8 -8.66 6.65 -10.38
N HIS A 9 -8.87 7.78 -11.04
CA HIS A 9 -9.39 8.97 -10.41
C HIS A 9 -10.87 8.77 -10.15
N ARG A 10 -11.21 8.45 -8.90
CA ARG A 10 -12.59 8.29 -8.46
C ARG A 10 -12.96 9.38 -7.48
N SER A 11 -14.16 9.90 -7.64
CA SER A 11 -14.82 10.75 -6.65
C SER A 11 -15.90 9.90 -5.98
N ALA A 12 -15.81 9.75 -4.65
CA ALA A 12 -16.78 8.98 -3.87
C ALA A 12 -17.26 9.85 -2.70
N GLY A 13 -18.47 10.42 -2.80
CA GLY A 13 -18.95 11.39 -1.83
C GLY A 13 -17.99 12.59 -1.74
N GLN A 14 -17.45 12.88 -0.55
CA GLN A 14 -16.45 13.93 -0.32
C GLN A 14 -15.01 13.51 -0.67
N HIS A 15 -14.79 12.24 -1.00
CA HIS A 15 -13.45 11.69 -1.18
C HIS A 15 -13.01 11.83 -2.63
N LYS A 16 -11.76 12.22 -2.83
CA LYS A 16 -11.09 12.22 -4.12
C LYS A 16 -9.91 11.26 -4.04
N ILE A 17 -9.92 10.24 -4.88
CA ILE A 17 -8.99 9.12 -4.82
C ILE A 17 -8.04 9.18 -6.03
N CYS A 18 -6.75 9.04 -5.77
CA CYS A 18 -5.72 8.80 -6.78
C CYS A 18 -5.06 7.47 -6.47
N THR A 19 -5.00 6.58 -7.46
CA THR A 19 -4.27 5.32 -7.36
C THR A 19 -3.17 5.34 -8.41
N LEU A 20 -1.93 5.22 -7.96
CA LEU A 20 -0.74 5.11 -8.80
C LEU A 20 -0.25 3.68 -8.69
N ASP A 21 -0.48 2.90 -9.74
CA ASP A 21 0.18 1.60 -9.91
C ASP A 21 1.61 1.86 -10.41
N LEU A 22 2.61 1.47 -9.63
CA LEU A 22 4.02 1.68 -9.96
C LEU A 22 4.61 0.52 -10.76
N THR A 23 3.84 -0.56 -10.95
CA THR A 23 4.24 -1.76 -11.70
C THR A 23 3.67 -1.81 -13.11
N ASP A 24 2.50 -1.22 -13.34
CA ASP A 24 1.79 -1.36 -14.61
C ASP A 24 1.81 -0.08 -15.47
N SER A 25 2.19 -0.22 -16.75
CA SER A 25 2.09 0.76 -17.87
C SER A 25 2.84 2.11 -17.80
N PHE A 26 3.47 2.51 -16.68
CA PHE A 26 4.35 3.69 -16.65
C PHE A 26 5.71 3.46 -17.31
N LEU A 27 6.15 2.21 -17.34
CA LEU A 27 7.46 1.77 -17.85
C LEU A 27 7.49 1.55 -19.37
N ASP A 28 6.36 1.62 -20.06
CA ASP A 28 6.29 1.46 -21.52
C ASP A 28 6.62 2.74 -22.31
N SER A 29 6.92 3.85 -21.62
CA SER A 29 7.25 5.14 -22.27
C SER A 29 8.73 5.50 -22.12
N SER A 30 9.44 5.53 -23.24
CA SER A 30 10.90 5.61 -23.33
C SER A 30 11.58 6.91 -22.90
N VAL A 31 10.82 7.83 -22.29
CA VAL A 31 11.28 9.20 -22.01
C VAL A 31 11.26 9.52 -20.50
N THR A 32 10.68 8.67 -19.66
CA THR A 32 10.51 8.90 -18.20
C THR A 32 10.92 7.69 -17.34
N GLU A 33 11.95 6.96 -17.76
CA GLU A 33 12.13 5.56 -17.35
C GLU A 33 12.73 5.32 -15.95
N SER A 34 13.39 6.30 -15.31
CA SER A 34 14.03 6.06 -14.01
C SER A 34 14.49 7.35 -13.30
N GLY A 35 14.93 7.21 -12.05
CA GLY A 35 15.67 8.23 -11.34
C GLY A 35 14.89 9.51 -11.05
N GLU A 36 15.59 10.65 -11.10
CA GLU A 36 15.03 11.97 -10.84
C GLU A 36 13.94 12.38 -11.84
N HIS A 37 14.00 11.90 -13.09
CA HIS A 37 12.98 12.21 -14.09
C HIS A 37 11.63 11.59 -13.72
N LEU A 38 11.63 10.31 -13.37
CA LEU A 38 10.44 9.62 -12.91
C LEU A 38 9.94 10.19 -11.57
N TYR A 39 10.85 10.53 -10.65
CA TYR A 39 10.51 11.25 -9.42
C TYR A 39 9.75 12.57 -9.69
N ASN A 40 10.31 13.44 -10.52
CA ASN A 40 9.71 14.75 -10.83
C ASN A 40 8.36 14.59 -11.54
N TYR A 41 8.24 13.58 -12.41
CA TYR A 41 6.99 13.25 -13.08
C TYR A 41 5.92 12.81 -12.07
N LEU A 42 6.23 11.85 -11.20
CA LEU A 42 5.31 11.37 -10.16
C LEU A 42 4.93 12.50 -9.20
N GLN A 43 5.91 13.29 -8.75
CA GLN A 43 5.67 14.44 -7.87
C GLN A 43 4.72 15.44 -8.53
N LYS A 44 5.00 15.87 -9.77
CA LYS A 44 4.14 16.79 -10.51
C LYS A 44 2.72 16.24 -10.67
N ARG A 45 2.60 14.95 -10.96
CA ARG A 45 1.29 14.29 -11.13
C ARG A 45 0.48 14.31 -9.85
N VAL A 46 1.08 13.93 -8.72
CA VAL A 46 0.43 13.96 -7.41
C VAL A 46 0.05 15.39 -7.04
N THR A 47 0.95 16.36 -7.18
CA THR A 47 0.67 17.76 -6.88
C THR A 47 -0.50 18.29 -7.68
N ASN A 48 -0.53 18.06 -9.00
CA ASN A 48 -1.67 18.44 -9.85
C ASN A 48 -2.99 17.78 -9.39
N PHE A 49 -2.93 16.53 -8.93
CA PHE A 49 -4.11 15.85 -8.41
C PHE A 49 -4.62 16.47 -7.10
N ILE A 50 -3.70 16.79 -6.18
CA ILE A 50 -3.99 17.46 -4.91
C ILE A 50 -4.57 18.86 -5.17
N ASP A 51 -3.94 19.65 -6.02
CA ASP A 51 -4.36 21.02 -6.32
C ASP A 51 -5.70 21.08 -7.04
N SER A 52 -5.99 20.08 -7.88
CA SER A 52 -7.30 19.95 -8.51
C SER A 52 -8.37 19.41 -7.55
N ALA A 53 -8.04 19.05 -6.30
CA ALA A 53 -9.03 18.67 -5.32
C ALA A 53 -9.75 19.93 -4.85
N GLY A 54 -11.02 20.09 -5.23
CA GLY A 54 -11.84 21.21 -4.79
C GLY A 54 -11.83 21.38 -3.27
N LYS A 55 -12.12 22.60 -2.80
CA LYS A 55 -12.13 22.91 -1.36
C LYS A 55 -13.02 21.94 -0.57
N GLY A 56 -12.52 21.45 0.57
CA GLY A 56 -13.26 20.54 1.47
C GLY A 56 -13.27 19.08 1.04
N ARG A 57 -12.58 18.70 -0.03
CA ARG A 57 -12.44 17.29 -0.44
C ARG A 57 -11.42 16.56 0.44
N LYS A 58 -11.72 15.31 0.79
CA LYS A 58 -10.79 14.40 1.47
C LYS A 58 -9.95 13.68 0.45
N ILE A 59 -8.65 13.93 0.43
CA ILE A 59 -7.74 13.44 -0.61
C ILE A 59 -7.12 12.11 -0.17
N PHE A 60 -7.30 11.07 -0.97
CA PHE A 60 -6.70 9.75 -0.74
C PHE A 60 -5.70 9.47 -1.87
N VAL A 61 -4.49 9.08 -1.51
CA VAL A 61 -3.48 8.62 -2.45
C VAL A 61 -3.12 7.18 -2.12
N PHE A 62 -3.21 6.33 -3.13
CA PHE A 62 -2.79 4.93 -3.08
C PHE A 62 -1.57 4.80 -3.98
N LEU A 63 -0.44 4.40 -3.43
CA LEU A 63 0.73 3.96 -4.18
C LEU A 63 0.71 2.44 -4.16
N ASP A 64 0.60 1.79 -5.30
CA ASP A 64 0.74 0.34 -5.38
C ASP A 64 2.21 0.00 -5.69
N ASP A 65 2.75 -0.94 -4.93
CA ASP A 65 4.11 -1.45 -5.00
C ASP A 65 5.25 -0.40 -5.00
N LEU A 66 5.49 0.23 -3.85
CA LEU A 66 6.57 1.21 -3.66
C LEU A 66 7.98 0.62 -3.92
N ALA A 67 8.16 -0.70 -3.74
CA ALA A 67 9.46 -1.36 -3.93
C ALA A 67 9.99 -1.18 -5.36
N ALA A 68 9.09 -1.16 -6.35
CA ALA A 68 9.43 -0.96 -7.76
C ALA A 68 10.22 0.34 -8.01
N LEU A 69 10.02 1.37 -7.21
CA LEU A 69 10.76 2.63 -7.36
C LEU A 69 12.24 2.50 -7.00
N THR A 70 12.58 1.59 -6.09
CA THR A 70 13.97 1.28 -5.74
C THR A 70 14.68 0.67 -6.95
N ASP A 71 14.04 -0.28 -7.63
CA ASP A 71 14.59 -0.92 -8.83
C ASP A 71 14.79 0.08 -9.98
N LEU A 72 13.96 1.12 -10.02
CA LEU A 72 14.03 2.21 -11.00
C LEU A 72 14.96 3.36 -10.57
N ASN A 73 15.78 3.17 -9.53
CA ASN A 73 16.69 4.18 -8.96
C ASN A 73 16.01 5.52 -8.62
N VAL A 74 14.70 5.51 -8.38
CA VAL A 74 13.95 6.71 -8.00
C VAL A 74 14.29 7.04 -6.55
N PRO A 75 14.45 8.32 -6.18
CA PRO A 75 14.57 8.74 -4.78
C PRO A 75 13.24 8.56 -4.02
N SER A 76 12.86 7.30 -3.77
CA SER A 76 11.58 6.88 -3.17
C SER A 76 11.36 7.45 -1.77
N ASN A 77 12.45 7.64 -1.01
CA ASN A 77 12.42 8.30 0.30
C ASN A 77 11.97 9.77 0.21
N ARG A 78 12.41 10.50 -0.83
CA ARG A 78 12.00 11.88 -1.09
C ARG A 78 10.55 11.94 -1.53
N LEU A 79 10.12 11.01 -2.39
CA LEU A 79 8.72 10.92 -2.82
C LEU A 79 7.79 10.65 -1.63
N LEU A 80 8.10 9.65 -0.81
CA LEU A 80 7.33 9.33 0.38
C LEU A 80 7.34 10.48 1.39
N GLY A 81 8.50 11.13 1.60
CA GLY A 81 8.60 12.32 2.43
C GLY A 81 7.69 13.46 1.95
N SER A 82 7.68 13.75 0.65
CA SER A 82 6.81 14.77 0.04
C SER A 82 5.33 14.45 0.24
N LEU A 83 4.93 13.18 0.11
CA LEU A 83 3.54 12.76 0.28
C LEU A 83 3.09 12.85 1.74
N LEU A 84 3.96 12.48 2.68
CA LEU A 84 3.67 12.53 4.12
C LEU A 84 3.46 13.95 4.65
N VAL A 85 4.08 14.96 4.03
CA VAL A 85 3.88 16.38 4.40
C VAL A 85 2.80 17.08 3.57
N SER A 86 2.22 16.39 2.59
CA SER A 86 1.14 16.93 1.76
C SER A 86 -0.20 16.93 2.51
N ASN A 87 -1.13 17.78 2.08
CA ASN A 87 -2.48 17.86 2.65
C ASN A 87 -3.37 16.68 2.20
N LEU A 88 -2.97 15.46 2.56
CA LEU A 88 -3.69 14.24 2.29
C LEU A 88 -4.56 13.87 3.50
N HIS A 89 -5.76 13.35 3.23
CA HIS A 89 -6.57 12.74 4.27
C HIS A 89 -6.05 11.33 4.62
N CYS A 90 -5.56 10.59 3.63
CA CYS A 90 -4.97 9.28 3.83
C CYS A 90 -3.98 8.95 2.70
N LEU A 91 -2.84 8.37 3.09
CA LEU A 91 -1.87 7.79 2.19
C LEU A 91 -1.82 6.28 2.45
N VAL A 92 -2.08 5.50 1.42
CA VAL A 92 -1.95 4.04 1.45
C VAL A 92 -0.78 3.66 0.55
N VAL A 93 0.13 2.86 1.09
CA VAL A 93 1.33 2.41 0.39
C VAL A 93 1.31 0.89 0.35
N GLY A 94 1.15 0.33 -0.84
CA GLY A 94 1.46 -1.06 -1.15
C GLY A 94 2.97 -1.23 -1.24
N TYR A 95 3.46 -2.37 -0.76
CA TYR A 95 4.87 -2.73 -0.82
C TYR A 95 4.98 -4.22 -1.08
N ARG A 96 5.54 -4.61 -2.24
CA ARG A 96 5.79 -6.01 -2.54
C ARG A 96 7.25 -6.32 -2.24
N GLY A 97 7.49 -7.02 -1.13
CA GLY A 97 8.83 -7.44 -0.73
C GLY A 97 8.79 -8.78 -0.03
N HIS A 98 9.89 -9.52 -0.10
CA HIS A 98 10.07 -10.69 0.74
C HIS A 98 10.31 -10.20 2.17
N VAL A 99 9.37 -10.46 3.09
CA VAL A 99 9.56 -10.14 4.51
C VAL A 99 10.43 -11.24 5.11
N ASP A 100 11.67 -11.35 4.65
CA ASP A 100 12.69 -12.01 5.43
C ASP A 100 13.13 -11.00 6.49
N PHE A 101 13.02 -11.38 7.76
CA PHE A 101 13.29 -10.50 8.91
C PHE A 101 14.75 -9.97 8.94
N ASP A 102 15.62 -10.50 8.08
CA ASP A 102 17.02 -10.09 7.87
C ASP A 102 17.22 -9.24 6.58
N SER A 103 16.16 -8.86 5.86
CA SER A 103 16.30 -7.95 4.71
C SER A 103 16.52 -6.52 5.19
N ASP A 104 17.67 -5.94 4.86
CA ASP A 104 18.03 -4.53 5.06
C ASP A 104 17.23 -3.59 4.12
N ASP A 105 15.92 -3.77 4.07
CA ASP A 105 15.04 -2.94 3.25
C ASP A 105 14.73 -1.63 3.97
N PHE A 106 15.65 -0.67 3.80
CA PHE A 106 15.56 0.66 4.38
C PHE A 106 14.23 1.37 4.05
N LEU A 107 13.70 1.19 2.83
CA LEU A 107 12.49 1.88 2.39
C LEU A 107 11.25 1.31 3.06
N LEU A 108 11.17 -0.01 3.17
CA LEU A 108 10.13 -0.70 3.94
C LEU A 108 10.14 -0.27 5.41
N HIS A 109 11.32 -0.25 6.05
CA HIS A 109 11.46 0.21 7.43
C HIS A 109 11.02 1.66 7.63
N LEU A 110 11.39 2.55 6.69
CA LEU A 110 10.97 3.95 6.70
C LEU A 110 9.45 4.07 6.61
N ALA A 111 8.82 3.36 5.66
CA ALA A 111 7.38 3.37 5.46
C ALA A 111 6.64 2.87 6.71
N ARG A 112 7.05 1.71 7.26
CA ARG A 112 6.49 1.15 8.49
C ARG A 112 6.62 2.08 9.70
N ARG A 113 7.77 2.73 9.88
CA ARG A 113 8.00 3.68 11.00
C ARG A 113 7.06 4.90 10.94
N ARG A 114 6.64 5.29 9.74
CA ARG A 114 5.77 6.45 9.49
C ARG A 114 4.30 6.09 9.44
N ALA A 115 3.96 4.83 9.17
CA ALA A 115 2.59 4.36 9.14
C ALA A 115 1.93 4.37 10.53
N GLU A 116 0.64 4.73 10.57
CA GLU A 116 -0.18 4.62 11.78
C GLU A 116 -0.64 3.17 12.01
N PHE A 117 -0.89 2.46 10.92
CA PHE A 117 -1.21 1.03 10.92
C PHE A 117 -0.50 0.36 9.74
N CYS A 118 -0.09 -0.89 9.93
CA CYS A 118 0.45 -1.74 8.87
C CYS A 118 -0.44 -2.97 8.72
N LEU A 119 -0.67 -3.38 7.47
CA LEU A 119 -1.35 -4.61 7.10
C LEU A 119 -0.37 -5.48 6.33
N ASP A 120 0.16 -6.51 6.99
CA ASP A 120 1.04 -7.47 6.35
C ASP A 120 0.22 -8.63 5.79
N VAL A 121 0.43 -8.97 4.53
CA VAL A 121 -0.26 -10.05 3.83
C VAL A 121 0.77 -11.11 3.47
N THR A 122 0.52 -12.36 3.84
CA THR A 122 1.38 -13.49 3.46
C THR A 122 0.51 -14.59 2.88
N THR A 123 0.80 -15.02 1.66
CA THR A 123 0.16 -16.19 1.04
C THR A 123 0.85 -17.47 1.50
N PHE A 124 0.09 -18.55 1.67
CA PHE A 124 0.65 -19.87 1.98
C PHE A 124 0.89 -20.66 0.69
N ASP A 125 1.96 -21.46 0.68
CA ASP A 125 2.21 -22.44 -0.39
C ASP A 125 1.28 -23.64 -0.19
N ASN A 126 0.08 -23.54 -0.77
CA ASN A 126 -1.05 -24.44 -0.51
C ASN A 126 -0.98 -25.78 -1.23
N ARG A 127 0.17 -26.44 -1.26
CA ARG A 127 0.29 -27.77 -1.91
C ARG A 127 -0.58 -28.86 -1.27
N TYR A 128 -1.28 -28.56 -0.17
CA TYR A 128 -2.01 -29.53 0.64
C TYR A 128 -3.42 -29.09 1.10
N SER A 129 -3.90 -27.86 0.83
CA SER A 129 -5.24 -27.42 1.27
C SER A 129 -5.78 -26.21 0.48
N ASP A 130 -6.98 -26.35 -0.08
CA ASP A 130 -7.68 -25.32 -0.87
C ASP A 130 -8.55 -24.37 -0.02
N SER A 131 -8.51 -24.51 1.31
CA SER A 131 -9.47 -23.82 2.20
C SER A 131 -9.00 -22.45 2.70
N ILE A 132 -7.69 -22.19 2.78
CA ILE A 132 -7.12 -20.94 3.31
C ILE A 132 -5.93 -20.56 2.45
N GLU A 133 -5.93 -19.33 1.94
CA GLU A 133 -4.91 -18.82 1.00
C GLU A 133 -3.74 -18.13 1.69
N GLY A 134 -3.92 -17.68 2.92
CA GLY A 134 -2.86 -16.99 3.64
C GLY A 134 -3.29 -16.40 4.97
N GLN A 135 -2.47 -15.46 5.42
CA GLN A 135 -2.66 -14.70 6.65
C GLN A 135 -2.57 -13.19 6.41
N LEU A 136 -3.31 -12.44 7.24
CA LEU A 136 -3.24 -11.00 7.38
C LEU A 136 -2.80 -10.69 8.80
N ILE A 137 -1.83 -9.80 8.96
CA ILE A 137 -1.39 -9.31 10.27
C ILE A 137 -1.58 -7.80 10.29
N ILE A 138 -2.40 -7.33 11.22
CA ILE A 138 -2.61 -5.91 11.46
C ILE A 138 -1.77 -5.50 12.67
N SER A 139 -0.83 -4.59 12.45
CA SER A 139 -0.07 -3.94 13.51
C SER A 139 -0.39 -2.45 13.54
N GLN A 140 -0.47 -1.88 14.74
CA GLN A 140 -0.67 -0.44 14.93
C GLN A 140 0.56 0.13 15.63
N LYS A 141 0.94 1.34 15.26
CA LYS A 141 1.96 2.07 16.00
C LYS A 141 1.40 2.38 17.39
N ASN A 142 2.17 2.11 18.45
CA ASN A 142 1.77 2.43 19.82
C ASN A 142 1.36 3.91 19.86
N GLN A 143 0.09 4.17 20.17
CA GLN A 143 -0.34 5.50 20.57
C GLN A 143 0.32 5.79 21.92
N GLU A 144 0.96 6.95 22.06
CA GLU A 144 1.70 7.41 23.25
C GLU A 144 0.85 7.44 24.55
N HIS A 145 -0.45 7.09 24.48
CA HIS A 145 -1.38 7.11 25.60
C HIS A 145 -1.54 5.80 26.38
N ASN A 146 -0.85 4.72 26.02
CA ASN A 146 -0.87 3.47 26.80
C ASN A 146 0.53 2.85 26.83
N GLU A 147 1.41 3.37 27.69
CA GLU A 147 2.77 2.84 27.86
C GLU A 147 2.82 1.44 28.51
N ASP A 148 1.71 0.95 29.08
CA ASP A 148 1.77 -0.25 29.91
C ASP A 148 1.53 -1.57 29.16
N ARG A 149 1.11 -1.56 27.88
CA ARG A 149 0.92 -2.81 27.11
C ARG A 149 1.26 -2.62 25.63
N PRO A 150 2.23 -3.40 25.07
CA PRO A 150 2.40 -3.44 23.62
C PRO A 150 1.09 -3.93 22.99
N ILE A 151 0.56 -3.16 22.03
CA ILE A 151 -0.62 -3.57 21.26
C ILE A 151 -0.22 -4.82 20.49
N LYS A 152 -0.75 -5.99 20.90
CA LYS A 152 -0.48 -7.24 20.19
C LYS A 152 -1.03 -7.14 18.76
N PRO A 153 -0.23 -7.48 17.73
CA PRO A 153 -0.73 -7.54 16.37
C PRO A 153 -1.95 -8.46 16.28
N THR A 154 -2.97 -8.02 15.55
CA THR A 154 -4.16 -8.84 15.29
C THR A 154 -3.91 -9.69 14.06
N LYS A 155 -4.11 -11.01 14.17
CA LYS A 155 -3.88 -11.95 13.07
C LYS A 155 -5.20 -12.50 12.56
N PHE A 156 -5.31 -12.64 11.24
CA PHE A 156 -6.40 -13.30 10.55
C PHE A 156 -5.86 -14.30 9.54
N LEU A 157 -6.59 -15.38 9.32
CA LEU A 157 -6.45 -16.21 8.12
C LEU A 157 -7.39 -15.67 7.06
N PHE A 158 -7.03 -15.76 5.79
CA PHE A 158 -7.93 -15.35 4.71
C PHE A 158 -8.08 -16.40 3.62
N ARG A 159 -9.24 -16.32 2.96
CA ARG A 159 -9.57 -17.05 1.74
C ARG A 159 -10.19 -16.07 0.75
N VAL A 160 -9.86 -16.21 -0.53
CA VAL A 160 -10.54 -15.48 -1.60
C VAL A 160 -11.61 -16.39 -2.20
N VAL A 161 -12.85 -15.95 -2.11
CA VAL A 161 -13.99 -16.66 -2.70
C VAL A 161 -14.64 -15.72 -3.70
N ASP A 162 -14.59 -16.10 -4.97
CA ASP A 162 -15.00 -15.30 -6.12
C ASP A 162 -14.30 -13.93 -6.20
N ARG A 163 -14.92 -12.90 -5.60
CA ARG A 163 -14.45 -11.49 -5.54
C ARG A 163 -14.49 -10.93 -4.12
N ARG A 164 -14.52 -11.81 -3.11
CA ARG A 164 -14.61 -11.45 -1.69
C ARG A 164 -13.42 -12.04 -0.96
N ILE A 165 -12.83 -11.23 -0.08
CA ILE A 165 -11.82 -11.68 0.88
C ILE A 165 -12.56 -11.99 2.18
N GLN A 166 -12.55 -13.25 2.59
CA GLN A 166 -13.11 -13.69 3.86
C GLN A 166 -11.98 -13.83 4.88
N CYS A 167 -12.11 -13.16 6.02
CA CYS A 167 -11.11 -13.16 7.09
C CYS A 167 -11.63 -13.92 8.32
N TYR A 168 -10.78 -14.76 8.91
CA TYR A 168 -11.10 -15.64 10.04
C TYR A 168 -10.09 -15.44 11.16
N TYR A 169 -10.54 -15.51 12.42
CA TYR A 169 -9.60 -15.59 13.54
C TYR A 169 -8.89 -16.95 13.54
N PRO A 170 -7.58 -17.00 13.84
CA PRO A 170 -6.87 -18.26 14.03
C PRO A 170 -7.58 -19.12 15.09
N GLY A 171 -7.87 -20.37 14.76
CA GLY A 171 -8.58 -21.29 15.65
C GLY A 171 -10.11 -21.18 15.66
N ALA A 172 -10.71 -20.30 14.84
CA ALA A 172 -12.15 -20.30 14.62
C ALA A 172 -12.57 -21.65 14.00
N SER A 173 -13.31 -22.45 14.77
CA SER A 173 -13.62 -23.86 14.48
C SER A 173 -14.62 -24.07 13.33
N SER A 174 -15.04 -23.00 12.64
CA SER A 174 -16.02 -23.07 11.54
C SER A 174 -15.42 -23.36 10.17
N LEU A 175 -14.15 -23.76 10.09
CA LEU A 175 -13.47 -24.16 8.84
C LEU A 175 -13.54 -25.66 8.56
N VAL A 176 -14.36 -26.42 9.29
CA VAL A 176 -14.65 -27.83 9.03
C VAL A 176 -16.16 -28.04 8.96
N SER A 177 -16.71 -27.93 7.76
CA SER A 177 -17.99 -28.56 7.37
C SER A 177 -17.97 -28.82 5.88
#